data_AF-A0A268QXE7-F1
#
_entry.id   AF-A0A268QXE7-F1
#
_cell.length_a   1.000
_cell.length_b   1.000
_cell.length_c   1.000
_cell.angle_alpha   90.00
_cell.angle_beta   90.00
_cell.angle_gamma   90.00
#
_symmetry.space_group_name_H-M   'P 1'
#
loop_
_entity.id
_entity.type
_entity.pdbx_description
1 polymer ?
#
loop_
_entity_poly.entity_id
_entity_poly.type
_entity_poly.pdbx_seq_one_letter_code
_entity_poly.pdbx_strand_id
1 'polypeptide(L)' 'MTENINNKELDLFVFVLTDILNNDSVAISLGKEAAAVEKAYDVTLENNSAVLKGVVSRKKQIVPPLTNVLAGK' A
#
# COMPACT_ATOMS: atom_id res chain seq x y z
N MET A 1 -2.68 12.10 -7.27
CA MET A 1 -2.70 11.46 -5.93
C MET A 1 -2.58 12.50 -4.82
N THR A 2 -1.56 13.37 -4.83
CA THR A 2 -1.35 14.42 -3.81
C THR A 2 -2.53 15.36 -3.61
N GLU A 3 -3.20 15.80 -4.67
CA GLU A 3 -4.41 16.63 -4.56
C GLU A 3 -5.53 15.92 -3.78
N ASN A 4 -5.75 14.62 -4.04
CA ASN A 4 -6.76 13.85 -3.32
C ASN A 4 -6.38 13.62 -1.85
N ILE A 5 -5.08 13.44 -1.56
CA ILE A 5 -4.56 13.32 -0.20
C ILE A 5 -4.85 14.60 0.59
N ASN A 6 -4.54 15.76 0.00
CA ASN A 6 -4.74 17.05 0.65
C ASN A 6 -6.23 17.41 0.79
N ASN A 7 -7.04 17.23 -0.26
CA ASN A 7 -8.45 17.60 -0.25
C ASN A 7 -9.31 16.73 0.67
N LYS A 8 -8.87 15.50 0.95
CA LYS A 8 -9.60 14.54 1.79
C LYS A 8 -8.89 14.26 3.11
N GLU A 9 -7.81 14.99 3.39
CA GLU A 9 -7.00 14.86 4.61
C GLU A 9 -6.60 13.41 4.90
N LEU A 10 -6.17 12.68 3.87
CA LEU A 10 -5.83 11.26 4.00
C LEU A 10 -4.43 11.08 4.57
N ASP A 11 -4.28 10.28 5.62
CA ASP A 11 -2.96 9.96 6.18
C ASP A 11 -2.20 8.94 5.31
N LEU A 12 -2.91 8.11 4.55
CA LEU A 12 -2.36 7.12 3.63
C LEU A 12 -3.21 6.98 2.36
N PHE A 13 -2.55 7.02 1.20
CA PHE A 13 -3.12 6.67 -0.09
C PHE A 13 -2.24 5.62 -0.75
N VAL A 14 -2.80 4.43 -1.00
CA VAL A 14 -2.12 3.34 -1.70
C VAL A 14 -2.80 3.09 -3.04
N PHE A 15 -2.05 3.18 -4.12
CA PHE A 15 -2.47 2.80 -5.46
C PHE A 15 -1.82 1.46 -5.82
N VAL A 16 -2.63 0.50 -6.28
CA VAL A 16 -2.18 -0.88 -6.49
C VAL A 16 -2.39 -1.24 -7.95
N LEU A 17 -1.28 -1.50 -8.64
CA LEU A 17 -1.21 -1.94 -10.02
C LEU A 17 -1.06 -3.45 -10.04
N THR A 18 -2.14 -4.18 -10.26
CA THR A 18 -2.13 -5.65 -10.25
C THR A 18 -1.89 -6.21 -11.65
N ASP A 19 -0.85 -7.02 -11.79
CA ASP A 19 -0.60 -7.87 -12.94
C ASP A 19 -1.43 -9.16 -12.79
N ILE A 20 -2.51 -9.24 -13.56
CA ILE A 20 -3.44 -10.39 -13.54
C ILE A 20 -2.87 -11.66 -14.19
N LEU A 21 -1.78 -11.56 -14.95
CA LEU A 21 -1.14 -12.70 -15.59
C LEU A 21 -0.17 -13.38 -14.62
N ASN A 22 0.62 -12.56 -13.91
CA ASN A 22 1.63 -13.04 -12.95
C ASN A 22 1.13 -13.11 -11.50
N ASN A 23 -0.06 -12.57 -11.21
CA ASN A 23 -0.63 -12.47 -9.86
C ASN A 23 0.22 -11.68 -8.85
N ASP A 24 0.94 -10.67 -9.35
CA ASP A 24 1.74 -9.75 -8.54
C ASP A 24 1.11 -8.35 -8.58
N SER A 25 1.47 -7.49 -7.63
CA SER A 25 1.09 -6.08 -7.68
C SER A 25 2.27 -5.16 -7.46
N VAL A 26 2.23 -3.96 -8.03
CA VAL A 26 3.08 -2.83 -7.63
C VAL A 26 2.23 -1.87 -6.81
N ALA A 27 2.65 -1.60 -5.58
CA ALA A 27 2.00 -0.61 -4.72
C ALA A 27 2.76 0.72 -4.80
N ILE A 28 2.04 1.81 -5.06
CA ILE A 28 2.53 3.19 -4.95
C ILE A 28 1.85 3.80 -3.74
N SER A 29 2.64 4.21 -2.75
CA SER A 29 2.16 4.59 -1.42
C SER A 29 2.60 6.00 -1.09
N LEU A 30 1.65 6.88 -0.82
CA LEU A 30 1.88 8.30 -0.50
C LEU A 30 1.08 8.70 0.73
N GLY A 31 1.60 9.63 1.51
CA GLY A 31 0.96 10.11 2.75
C GLY A 31 1.91 10.02 3.94
N LYS A 32 1.46 10.51 5.10
CA LYS A 32 2.23 10.51 6.35
C LYS A 32 2.55 9.09 6.81
N GLU A 33 1.61 8.17 6.58
CA GLU A 33 1.68 6.78 7.01
C GLU A 33 2.16 5.83 5.89
N ALA A 34 2.85 6.34 4.86
CA ALA A 34 3.34 5.52 3.75
C ALA A 34 4.27 4.38 4.21
N ALA A 35 5.05 4.61 5.28
CA ALA A 35 5.92 3.61 5.91
C ALA A 35 5.15 2.39 6.48
N ALA A 36 3.84 2.50 6.71
CA ALA A 36 3.03 1.36 7.11
C ALA A 36 3.00 0.25 6.04
N VAL A 37 3.16 0.61 4.76
CA VAL A 37 3.22 -0.35 3.66
C VAL A 37 4.53 -1.14 3.69
N GLU A 38 5.65 -0.47 4.00
CA GLU A 38 6.95 -1.12 4.17
C GLU A 38 6.88 -2.18 5.27
N LYS A 39 6.36 -1.78 6.45
CA LYS A 39 6.22 -2.68 7.60
C LYS A 39 5.20 -3.80 7.39
N ALA A 40 4.12 -3.56 6.65
CA ALA A 40 3.07 -4.56 6.43
C ALA A 40 3.51 -5.70 5.51
N TYR A 41 4.45 -5.44 4.60
CA TYR A 41 4.89 -6.41 3.59
C TYR A 41 6.37 -6.75 3.67
N ASP A 42 7.11 -6.17 4.62
CA ASP A 42 8.56 -6.33 4.76
C ASP A 42 9.29 -5.97 3.44
N VAL A 43 8.93 -4.80 2.90
CA VAL A 43 9.48 -4.24 1.65
C VAL A 43 10.01 -2.84 1.88
N THR A 44 10.90 -2.38 1.03
CA THR A 44 11.35 -0.98 1.00
C THR A 44 10.66 -0.25 -0.15
N LEU A 45 10.13 0.95 0.10
CA LEU A 45 9.56 1.80 -0.94
C LEU A 45 10.69 2.52 -1.67
N GLU A 46 10.92 2.15 -2.93
CA GLU A 46 11.79 2.88 -3.84
C GLU A 46 10.94 3.81 -4.69
N ASN A 47 11.23 5.12 -4.65
CA ASN A 47 10.43 6.14 -5.32
C ASN A 47 8.92 6.08 -4.98
N ASN A 48 8.61 5.84 -3.69
CA ASN A 48 7.25 5.63 -3.18
C ASN A 48 6.56 4.36 -3.71
N SER A 49 7.30 3.43 -4.29
CA SER A 49 6.75 2.21 -4.88
C SER A 49 7.45 0.94 -4.40
N ALA A 50 6.71 -0.16 -4.32
CA ALA A 50 7.26 -1.48 -3.99
C ALA A 50 6.49 -2.58 -4.73
N VAL A 51 7.19 -3.67 -5.05
CA VAL A 51 6.60 -4.88 -5.63
C VAL A 51 6.06 -5.78 -4.52
N LEU A 52 4.78 -6.11 -4.60
CA LEU A 52 4.07 -7.01 -3.70
C LEU A 52 3.79 -8.34 -4.43
N LYS A 53 4.69 -9.31 -4.22
CA LYS A 53 4.57 -10.63 -4.87
C LYS A 53 3.39 -11.42 -4.33
N GLY A 54 2.61 -12.02 -5.23
CA GLY A 54 1.42 -12.82 -4.90
C GLY A 54 0.23 -12.02 -4.37
N VAL A 55 0.30 -10.69 -4.34
CA VAL A 55 -0.76 -9.82 -3.82
C VAL A 55 -1.66 -9.38 -4.96
N VAL A 56 -2.93 -9.79 -4.93
CA VAL A 56 -3.94 -9.43 -5.96
C VAL A 56 -5.28 -9.02 -5.35
N SER A 57 -5.54 -9.39 -4.09
CA SER A 57 -6.82 -9.20 -3.42
C SER A 57 -6.74 -8.08 -2.39
N ARG A 58 -7.35 -6.94 -2.69
CA ARG A 58 -7.47 -5.83 -1.74
C ARG A 58 -8.09 -6.26 -0.40
N LYS A 59 -9.19 -7.02 -0.45
CA LYS A 59 -9.96 -7.41 0.75
C LYS A 59 -9.20 -8.38 1.66
N LYS A 60 -8.48 -9.34 1.08
CA LYS A 60 -7.81 -10.40 1.86
C LYS A 60 -6.34 -10.09 2.16
N GLN A 61 -5.65 -9.44 1.23
CA GLN A 61 -4.19 -9.33 1.27
C GLN A 61 -3.70 -7.92 1.55
N ILE A 62 -4.53 -6.89 1.34
CA ILE A 62 -4.10 -5.48 1.51
C ILE A 62 -4.67 -4.83 2.75
N VAL A 63 -5.99 -4.91 2.93
CA VAL A 63 -6.66 -4.27 4.07
C VAL A 63 -6.18 -4.84 5.41
N PRO A 64 -6.12 -6.18 5.63
CA PRO A 64 -5.77 -6.70 6.95
C PRO A 64 -4.33 -6.38 7.40
N PRO A 65 -3.27 -6.59 6.58
CA PRO A 65 -1.90 -6.27 6.99
C PRO A 65 -1.69 -4.78 7.30
N LEU A 66 -2.22 -3.89 6.45
CA LEU A 66 -2.13 -2.45 6.69
C LEU A 66 -2.89 -2.03 7.95
N THR A 67 -4.07 -2.62 8.17
CA THR A 67 -4.87 -2.33 9.38
C THR A 67 -4.14 -2.78 10.64
N ASN A 68 -3.47 -3.95 10.63
CA ASN A 68 -2.70 -4.43 11.77
C ASN A 68 -1.56 -3.46 12.11
N VAL A 69 -0.80 -3.03 11.10
CA VAL A 69 0.32 -2.08 11.28
C VAL A 69 -0.16 -0.73 11.80
N LEU A 70 -1.23 -0.17 11.20
CA LEU A 70 -1.75 1.16 11.53
C LEU A 70 -2.50 1.18 12.87
N ALA A 71 -3.22 0.10 13.22
CA ALA A 71 -3.96 0.01 14.47
C ALA A 71 -3.06 -0.38 15.67
N GLY A 72 -1.76 -0.58 15.46
CA GLY A 72 -0.80 -0.91 16.52
C GLY A 72 -1.07 -2.24 17.20
N LYS A 73 -1.57 -3.24 16.47
CA LYS A 73 -1.67 -4.64 16.96
C LYS A 73 -0.49 -5.48 16.53
#